data_AF-A0A4R5H352-F1
#
_entry.id   AF-A0A4R5H352-F1
#
_cell.length_a   1.000
_cell.length_b   1.000
_cell.length_c   1.000
_cell.angle_alpha   90.00
_cell.angle_beta   90.00
_cell.angle_gamma   90.00
#
_symmetry.space_group_name_H-M   'P 1'
#
loop_
_entity.id
_entity.type
_entity.pdbx_description
1 polymer ?
#
loop_
_entity_poly.entity_id
_entity_poly.type
_entity_poly.pdbx_seq_one_letter_code
_entity_poly.pdbx_strand_id
1 'polypeptide(L)'
;MMSFSKREMKLLLSIVHSRSKQSRKVFDKNDCCFQKSIRDTAEIVGSSKSTVGRLFKKLKAEGLIRDVIDSSNIERVMLHPDFIELNKSKYEKWFLLAMYYQGSDDKAQKYALQCRADGVLYDYKTYGEVVHLATGEITYGDEIRRLSEFEVKSWYKYIESYGASDRTKRREYYKL
;
A
#
# COMPACT_ATOMS: atom_id res chain seq x y z
N MET A 1 11.86 -15.19 -13.71
CA MET A 1 11.00 -15.27 -12.52
C MET A 1 11.57 -16.31 -11.58
N MET A 2 12.13 -15.93 -10.43
CA MET A 2 12.46 -16.95 -9.43
C MET A 2 11.16 -17.39 -8.74
N SER A 3 10.76 -18.63 -8.97
CA SER A 3 9.64 -19.22 -8.24
C SER A 3 9.99 -19.32 -6.75
N PHE A 4 9.05 -18.93 -5.87
CA PHE A 4 9.17 -19.18 -4.44
C PHE A 4 8.96 -20.67 -4.17
N SER A 5 9.86 -21.28 -3.42
CA SER A 5 9.70 -22.65 -2.97
C SER A 5 8.51 -22.76 -2.00
N LYS A 6 7.93 -23.96 -1.89
CA LYS A 6 6.84 -24.23 -0.93
C LYS A 6 7.22 -23.85 0.50
N ARG A 7 8.49 -24.02 0.89
CA ARG A 7 9.00 -23.64 2.22
C ARG A 7 9.04 -22.13 2.42
N GLU A 8 9.48 -21.38 1.41
CA GLU A 8 9.50 -19.91 1.44
C GLU A 8 8.08 -19.34 1.52
N MET A 9 7.15 -19.86 0.73
CA MET A 9 5.75 -19.42 0.80
C MET A 9 5.11 -19.76 2.14
N LYS A 10 5.37 -20.95 2.69
CA LYS A 10 4.88 -21.30 4.03
C LYS A 10 5.42 -20.35 5.10
N LEU A 11 6.71 -19.99 5.01
CA LEU A 11 7.31 -19.01 5.92
C LEU A 11 6.66 -17.63 5.77
N LEU A 12 6.48 -17.13 4.53
CA LEU A 12 5.82 -15.85 4.30
C LEU A 12 4.40 -15.82 4.87
N LEU A 13 3.59 -16.86 4.60
CA LEU A 13 2.24 -16.95 5.12
C LEU A 13 2.22 -17.00 6.65
N SER A 14 3.19 -17.66 7.29
CA SER A 14 3.31 -17.66 8.75
C SER A 14 3.61 -16.28 9.32
N ILE A 15 4.38 -15.46 8.59
CA ILE A 15 4.68 -14.06 8.96
C ILE A 15 3.43 -13.19 8.79
N VAL A 16 2.79 -13.24 7.62
CA VAL A 16 1.65 -12.39 7.22
C VAL A 16 0.38 -12.73 8.01
N HIS A 17 0.19 -13.99 8.37
CA HIS A 17 -0.96 -14.45 9.15
C HIS A 17 -0.64 -14.70 10.63
N SER A 18 0.51 -14.23 11.11
CA SER A 18 0.85 -14.32 12.52
C SER A 18 -0.26 -13.72 13.40
N ARG A 19 -0.80 -14.52 14.33
CA ARG A 19 -1.88 -14.12 15.26
C ARG A 19 -1.34 -13.48 16.54
N SER A 20 -0.09 -13.04 16.55
CA SER A 20 0.52 -12.44 17.74
C SER A 20 -0.27 -11.21 18.23
N LYS A 21 -0.34 -11.03 19.57
CA LYS A 21 -0.91 -9.82 20.21
C LYS A 21 -0.25 -8.55 19.65
N GLN A 22 -0.93 -7.41 19.73
CA GLN A 22 -0.54 -6.16 19.08
C GLN A 22 0.94 -5.76 19.26
N SER A 23 1.53 -5.94 20.45
CA SER A 23 2.96 -5.66 20.71
C SER A 23 3.93 -6.57 19.94
N ARG A 24 3.51 -7.77 19.58
CA ARG A 24 4.24 -8.79 18.78
C ARG A 24 3.69 -8.94 17.37
N LYS A 25 2.77 -8.09 16.94
CA LYS A 25 2.22 -8.13 15.57
C LYS A 25 3.36 -7.87 14.59
N VAL A 26 3.60 -8.83 13.69
CA VAL A 26 4.71 -8.78 12.72
C VAL A 26 4.27 -8.09 11.43
N PHE A 27 3.04 -8.31 11.01
CA PHE A 27 2.49 -7.77 9.77
C PHE A 27 1.17 -7.07 10.02
N ASP A 28 1.04 -5.85 9.53
CA ASP A 28 -0.23 -5.15 9.47
C ASP A 28 -0.93 -5.40 8.15
N LYS A 29 -2.05 -6.13 8.22
CA LYS A 29 -2.91 -6.39 7.07
C LYS A 29 -3.66 -5.16 6.59
N ASN A 30 -3.73 -4.10 7.39
CA ASN A 30 -4.42 -2.87 6.98
C ASN A 30 -3.60 -2.02 6.04
N ASP A 31 -2.28 -1.95 6.29
CA ASP A 31 -1.35 -1.13 5.52
C ASP A 31 -0.41 -1.99 4.66
N CYS A 32 -0.62 -3.31 4.64
CA CYS A 32 0.28 -4.30 4.03
C CYS A 32 1.75 -4.19 4.51
N CYS A 33 2.00 -3.66 5.71
CA CYS A 33 3.33 -3.31 6.18
C CYS A 33 3.87 -4.27 7.26
N PHE A 34 5.15 -4.62 7.16
CA PHE A 34 5.88 -5.30 8.22
C PHE A 34 6.16 -4.30 9.36
N GLN A 35 5.77 -4.69 10.57
CA GLN A 35 5.81 -3.86 11.77
C GLN A 35 7.08 -4.06 12.60
N LYS A 36 7.88 -5.06 12.25
CA LYS A 36 9.01 -5.56 13.03
C LYS A 36 10.26 -5.70 12.18
N SER A 37 11.42 -5.57 12.82
CA SER A 37 12.70 -5.84 12.15
C SER A 37 12.81 -7.32 11.74
N ILE A 38 13.74 -7.64 10.84
CA ILE A 38 14.03 -9.04 10.46
C ILE A 38 14.40 -9.87 11.70
N ARG A 39 15.13 -9.27 12.64
CA ARG A 39 15.57 -9.91 13.89
C ARG A 39 14.36 -10.31 14.74
N ASP A 40 13.46 -9.38 14.99
CA ASP A 40 12.29 -9.63 15.85
C ASP A 40 11.28 -10.54 15.15
N THR A 41 11.14 -10.38 13.82
CA THR A 41 10.30 -11.26 12.99
C THR A 41 10.77 -12.70 13.13
N ALA A 42 12.08 -12.95 13.02
CA ALA A 42 12.68 -14.28 13.14
C ALA A 42 12.41 -14.90 14.52
N GLU A 43 12.54 -14.11 15.59
CA GLU A 43 12.23 -14.55 16.95
C GLU A 43 10.75 -14.92 17.11
N ILE A 44 9.84 -14.04 16.65
CA ILE A 44 8.39 -14.23 16.80
C ILE A 44 7.89 -15.46 16.02
N VAL A 45 8.41 -15.71 14.82
CA VAL A 45 8.00 -16.85 13.99
C VAL A 45 8.83 -18.12 14.22
N GLY A 46 9.80 -18.09 15.14
CA GLY A 46 10.64 -19.25 15.47
C GLY A 46 11.52 -19.72 14.29
N SER A 47 12.03 -18.79 13.49
CA SER A 47 12.90 -19.09 12.33
C SER A 47 14.27 -18.43 12.49
N SER A 48 15.28 -18.89 11.74
CA SER A 48 16.59 -18.23 11.78
C SER A 48 16.55 -16.86 11.11
N LYS A 49 17.32 -15.90 11.63
CA LYS A 49 17.49 -14.55 11.03
C LYS A 49 17.96 -14.65 9.57
N SER A 50 18.83 -15.61 9.28
CA SER A 50 19.33 -15.85 7.92
C SER A 50 18.23 -16.29 6.95
N THR A 51 17.31 -17.14 7.41
CA THR A 51 16.18 -17.64 6.59
C THR A 51 15.23 -16.50 6.26
N VAL A 52 14.83 -15.71 7.27
CA VAL A 52 13.95 -14.56 7.06
C VAL A 52 14.63 -13.51 6.19
N GLY A 53 15.91 -13.22 6.41
CA GLY A 53 16.68 -12.27 5.60
C GLY A 53 16.77 -12.68 4.12
N ARG A 54 17.00 -13.97 3.82
CA ARG A 54 16.99 -14.47 2.43
C ARG A 54 15.61 -14.33 1.79
N LEU A 55 14.54 -14.64 2.53
CA LEU A 55 13.16 -14.44 2.04
C LEU A 55 12.90 -12.98 1.66
N PHE A 56 13.23 -12.04 2.54
CA PHE A 56 13.05 -10.60 2.28
C PHE A 56 13.90 -10.13 1.09
N LYS A 57 15.15 -10.58 1.00
CA LYS A 57 16.02 -10.27 -0.15
C LYS A 57 15.39 -10.75 -1.47
N LYS A 58 14.82 -11.96 -1.47
CA LYS A 58 14.14 -12.53 -2.64
C LYS A 58 12.86 -11.77 -2.99
N LEU A 59 12.04 -11.43 -2.01
CA LEU A 59 10.85 -10.59 -2.20
C LEU A 59 11.22 -9.22 -2.80
N LYS A 60 12.31 -8.59 -2.33
CA LYS A 60 12.78 -7.30 -2.85
C LYS A 60 13.28 -7.44 -4.29
N ALA A 61 14.03 -8.50 -4.59
CA ALA A 61 14.54 -8.77 -5.94
C ALA A 61 13.41 -9.01 -6.96
N GLU A 62 12.31 -9.63 -6.54
CA GLU A 62 11.11 -9.84 -7.39
C GLU A 62 10.17 -8.61 -7.39
N GLY A 63 10.54 -7.50 -6.73
CA GLY A 63 9.72 -6.29 -6.70
C GLY A 63 8.40 -6.45 -5.94
N LEU A 64 8.34 -7.39 -4.98
CA LEU A 64 7.15 -7.70 -4.17
C LEU A 64 7.14 -6.97 -2.83
N ILE A 65 8.26 -6.40 -2.40
CA ILE A 65 8.30 -5.51 -1.24
C ILE A 65 9.01 -4.20 -1.58
N ARG A 66 8.60 -3.12 -0.92
CA ARG A 66 9.19 -1.78 -1.02
C ARG A 66 9.23 -1.10 0.33
N ASP A 67 10.15 -0.18 0.49
CA ASP A 67 10.21 0.71 1.64
C ASP A 67 9.22 1.86 1.42
N VAL A 68 8.32 2.12 2.38
CA VAL A 68 7.26 3.13 2.30
C VAL A 68 7.17 3.92 3.61
N ILE A 69 6.77 5.17 3.53
CA ILE A 69 6.45 5.99 4.71
C ILE A 69 4.98 5.76 5.08
N ASP A 70 4.74 5.22 6.27
CA ASP A 70 3.39 4.92 6.76
C ASP A 70 2.64 6.17 7.28
N SER A 71 1.38 5.97 7.68
CA SER A 71 0.53 7.03 8.25
C SER A 71 1.03 7.62 9.58
N SER A 72 2.01 6.97 10.22
CA SER A 72 2.70 7.45 11.43
C SER A 72 4.05 8.12 11.10
N ASN A 73 4.33 8.37 9.82
CA ASN A 73 5.59 8.89 9.31
C ASN A 73 6.82 8.03 9.66
N ILE A 74 6.61 6.71 9.74
CA ILE A 74 7.65 5.71 9.99
C ILE A 74 7.92 4.96 8.69
N GLU A 75 9.20 4.82 8.34
CA GLU A 75 9.60 3.98 7.22
C GLU A 75 9.39 2.51 7.56
N ARG A 76 8.62 1.81 6.70
CA ARG A 76 8.29 0.40 6.85
C ARG A 76 8.44 -0.32 5.53
N VAL A 77 8.69 -1.62 5.61
CA VAL A 77 8.64 -2.49 4.45
C VAL A 77 7.17 -2.84 4.18
N MET A 78 6.66 -2.53 3.01
CA MET A 78 5.32 -2.88 2.52
C MET A 78 5.40 -4.04 1.55
N LEU A 79 4.47 -4.99 1.68
CA LEU A 79 4.24 -6.06 0.73
C LEU A 79 3.30 -5.55 -0.38
N HIS A 80 3.57 -5.93 -1.62
CA HIS A 80 2.71 -5.60 -2.76
C HIS A 80 1.26 -6.05 -2.47
N PRO A 81 0.28 -5.14 -2.52
CA PRO A 81 -1.10 -5.43 -2.09
C PRO A 81 -1.78 -6.59 -2.83
N ASP A 82 -1.43 -6.82 -4.10
CA ASP A 82 -1.99 -7.92 -4.89
C ASP A 82 -1.28 -9.27 -4.69
N PHE A 83 -0.18 -9.32 -3.95
CA PHE A 83 0.60 -10.56 -3.84
C PHE A 83 -0.06 -11.60 -2.93
N ILE A 84 -0.73 -11.14 -1.87
CA ILE A 84 -1.49 -12.01 -0.96
C ILE A 84 -2.92 -11.48 -0.92
N GLU A 85 -3.89 -12.39 -1.03
CA GLU A 85 -5.28 -12.02 -0.94
C GLU A 85 -5.62 -11.50 0.46
N LEU A 86 -5.73 -10.18 0.55
CA LEU A 86 -6.28 -9.48 1.69
C LEU A 86 -7.71 -9.08 1.30
N ASN A 87 -8.69 -9.42 2.15
CA ASN A 87 -10.10 -9.07 1.94
C ASN A 87 -10.26 -7.54 2.07
N LYS A 88 -9.98 -6.85 0.96
CA LYS A 88 -9.86 -5.40 0.84
C LYS A 88 -10.80 -4.92 -0.24
N SER A 89 -11.48 -3.79 0.01
CA SER A 89 -12.36 -3.19 -1.01
C SER A 89 -11.51 -2.75 -2.21
N LYS A 90 -12.14 -2.61 -3.39
CA LYS A 90 -11.43 -2.13 -4.59
C LYS A 90 -10.78 -0.75 -4.37
N TYR A 91 -11.44 0.13 -3.63
CA TYR A 91 -10.95 1.47 -3.31
C TYR A 91 -9.72 1.42 -2.40
N GLU A 92 -9.75 0.52 -1.42
CA GLU A 92 -8.61 0.29 -0.53
C GLU A 92 -7.42 -0.30 -1.29
N LYS A 93 -7.67 -1.21 -2.23
CA LYS A 93 -6.62 -1.74 -3.10
C LYS A 93 -5.95 -0.66 -3.94
N TRP A 94 -6.74 0.24 -4.57
CA TRP A 94 -6.19 1.37 -5.32
C TRP A 94 -5.32 2.27 -4.46
N PHE A 95 -5.78 2.59 -3.24
CA PHE A 95 -5.01 3.38 -2.29
C PHE A 95 -3.70 2.69 -1.88
N LEU A 96 -3.75 1.41 -1.52
CA LEU A 96 -2.57 0.65 -1.11
C LEU A 96 -1.56 0.47 -2.26
N LEU A 97 -2.04 0.32 -3.50
CA LEU A 97 -1.17 0.29 -4.68
C LEU A 97 -0.50 1.64 -4.89
N ALA A 98 -1.25 2.74 -4.79
CA ALA A 98 -0.67 4.07 -4.82
C ALA A 98 0.40 4.27 -3.73
N MET A 99 0.12 3.86 -2.49
CA MET A 99 1.09 3.90 -1.39
C MET A 99 2.36 3.10 -1.71
N TYR A 100 2.20 1.90 -2.28
CA TYR A 100 3.31 1.02 -2.65
C TYR A 100 4.21 1.62 -3.74
N TYR A 101 3.63 2.20 -4.79
CA TYR A 101 4.40 2.74 -5.92
C TYR A 101 4.93 4.15 -5.65
N GLN A 102 4.17 4.98 -4.95
CA GLN A 102 4.56 6.36 -4.59
C GLN A 102 5.46 6.43 -3.35
N GLY A 103 5.54 5.34 -2.58
CA GLY A 103 6.43 5.20 -1.43
C GLY A 103 5.98 5.96 -0.17
N SER A 104 4.74 6.47 -0.14
CA SER A 104 4.26 7.30 0.96
C SER A 104 2.73 7.29 1.06
N ASP A 105 2.24 7.20 2.30
CA ASP A 105 0.83 7.38 2.65
C ASP A 105 0.32 8.77 2.23
N ASP A 106 1.08 9.85 2.44
CA ASP A 106 0.68 11.21 2.08
C ASP A 106 0.48 11.37 0.56
N LYS A 107 1.40 10.82 -0.24
CA LYS A 107 1.26 10.82 -1.70
C LYS A 107 0.07 9.99 -2.16
N ALA A 108 -0.18 8.85 -1.52
CA ALA A 108 -1.35 8.02 -1.83
C ALA A 108 -2.67 8.74 -1.49
N GLN A 109 -2.70 9.53 -0.41
CA GLN A 109 -3.85 10.35 -0.06
C GLN A 109 -4.10 11.44 -1.11
N LYS A 110 -3.05 12.13 -1.58
CA LYS A 110 -3.14 13.11 -2.68
C LYS A 110 -3.65 12.46 -3.97
N TYR A 111 -3.10 11.32 -4.35
CA TYR A 111 -3.57 10.51 -5.47
C TYR A 111 -5.06 10.19 -5.36
N ALA A 112 -5.49 9.67 -4.21
CA ALA A 112 -6.87 9.26 -4.01
C ALA A 112 -7.82 10.47 -4.01
N LEU A 113 -7.40 11.61 -3.46
CA LEU A 113 -8.16 12.86 -3.49
C LEU A 113 -8.35 13.35 -4.91
N GLN A 114 -7.28 13.39 -5.71
CA GLN A 114 -7.32 13.83 -7.11
C GLN A 114 -8.21 12.92 -7.95
N CYS A 115 -8.07 11.59 -7.81
CA CYS A 115 -8.91 10.64 -8.53
C CYS A 115 -10.41 10.86 -8.29
N ARG A 116 -10.77 11.19 -7.04
CA ARG A 116 -12.17 11.47 -6.66
C ARG A 116 -12.65 12.81 -7.17
N ALA A 117 -11.81 13.85 -7.10
CA ALA A 117 -12.14 15.19 -7.56
C ALA A 117 -12.42 15.21 -9.07
N ASP A 118 -11.57 14.53 -9.84
CA ASP A 118 -11.67 14.52 -11.30
C ASP A 118 -12.65 13.45 -11.82
N GLY A 119 -13.02 12.48 -10.99
CA GLY A 119 -13.77 11.31 -11.42
C GLY A 119 -12.97 10.43 -12.38
N VAL A 120 -11.64 10.40 -12.23
CA VAL A 120 -10.70 9.66 -13.08
C VAL A 120 -9.83 8.77 -12.20
N LEU A 121 -9.55 7.55 -12.67
CA LEU A 121 -8.55 6.68 -12.06
C LEU A 121 -7.24 6.85 -12.83
N TYR A 122 -6.26 7.50 -12.21
CA TYR A 122 -4.92 7.67 -12.76
C TYR A 122 -4.06 6.41 -12.54
N ASP A 123 -3.00 6.23 -13.33
CA ASP A 123 -2.01 5.18 -13.09
C ASP A 123 -1.14 5.54 -11.89
N TYR A 124 -1.28 4.78 -10.81
CA TYR A 124 -0.50 4.94 -9.59
C TYR A 124 1.03 4.79 -9.79
N LYS A 125 1.50 4.20 -10.90
CA LYS A 125 2.93 4.07 -11.22
C LYS A 125 3.53 5.33 -11.84
N THR A 126 2.73 6.07 -12.62
CA THR A 126 3.17 7.29 -13.32
C THR A 126 2.58 8.55 -12.70
N TYR A 127 1.69 8.42 -11.71
CA TYR A 127 1.07 9.54 -11.04
C TYR A 127 2.09 10.51 -10.43
N GLY A 128 1.92 11.79 -10.77
CA GLY A 128 2.75 12.90 -10.35
C GLY A 128 2.36 14.16 -11.14
N GLU A 129 2.61 15.34 -10.56
CA GLU A 129 2.38 16.60 -11.26
C GLU A 129 3.35 16.72 -12.45
N VAL A 130 2.79 16.76 -13.65
CA VAL A 130 3.50 16.98 -14.91
C VAL A 130 3.00 18.29 -15.50
N VAL A 131 3.90 19.28 -15.56
CA VAL A 131 3.62 20.58 -16.17
C VAL A 131 3.94 20.50 -17.66
N HIS A 132 2.93 20.67 -18.50
CA HIS A 132 3.14 20.83 -19.94
C HIS A 132 3.79 22.19 -20.21
N LEU A 133 5.09 22.20 -20.49
CA LEU A 133 5.87 23.43 -20.69
C LEU A 133 5.33 24.35 -21.81
N ALA A 134 4.59 23.80 -22.78
CA ALA A 134 4.04 24.55 -23.90
C ALA A 134 2.71 25.24 -23.58
N THR A 135 1.84 24.62 -22.78
CA THR A 135 0.49 25.13 -22.47
C THR A 135 0.37 25.70 -21.06
N GLY A 136 1.30 25.35 -20.17
CA GLY A 136 1.21 25.65 -18.74
C GLY A 136 0.20 24.76 -17.98
N GLU A 137 -0.41 23.79 -18.65
CA GLU A 137 -1.39 22.89 -18.04
C GLU A 137 -0.71 21.88 -17.12
N ILE A 138 -1.32 21.65 -15.95
CA ILE A 138 -0.89 20.64 -14.98
C ILE A 138 -1.68 19.38 -15.24
N THR A 139 -0.99 18.28 -15.49
CA THR A 139 -1.56 16.93 -15.62
C THR A 139 -1.00 16.05 -14.51
N TYR A 140 -1.71 14.98 -14.15
CA TYR A 140 -1.42 14.19 -12.95
C TYR A 140 -0.95 12.75 -13.27
N GLY A 141 -0.45 12.51 -14.48
CA GLY A 141 -0.04 11.19 -14.98
C GLY A 141 -1.07 10.59 -15.95
N ASP A 142 -0.90 9.31 -16.29
CA ASP A 142 -1.72 8.66 -17.31
C ASP A 142 -3.12 8.32 -16.76
N GLU A 143 -4.18 8.62 -17.52
CA GLU A 143 -5.52 8.17 -17.19
C GLU A 143 -5.70 6.69 -17.52
N ILE A 144 -6.05 5.85 -16.53
CA ILE A 144 -6.43 4.45 -16.78
C ILE A 144 -7.87 4.40 -17.28
N ARG A 145 -8.79 5.05 -16.55
CA ARG A 145 -10.21 5.15 -16.95
C ARG A 145 -10.96 6.24 -16.20
N ARG A 146 -12.11 6.62 -16.75
CA ARG A 146 -13.12 7.41 -16.04
C ARG A 146 -13.93 6.56 -15.06
N LEU A 147 -14.22 7.14 -13.90
CA LEU A 147 -15.08 6.58 -12.87
C LEU A 147 -16.52 7.03 -13.12
N SER A 148 -17.47 6.13 -12.90
CA SER A 148 -18.88 6.56 -12.89
C SER A 148 -19.19 7.37 -11.63
N GLU A 149 -20.21 8.23 -11.68
CA GLU A 149 -20.67 8.97 -10.50
C GLU A 149 -20.98 8.05 -9.31
N PHE A 150 -21.54 6.87 -9.59
CA PHE A 150 -21.83 5.88 -8.56
C PHE A 150 -20.57 5.37 -7.87
N GLU A 151 -19.49 5.17 -8.63
CA GLU A 151 -18.21 4.74 -8.06
C GLU A 151 -17.56 5.82 -7.23
N VAL A 152 -17.59 7.07 -7.70
CA VAL A 152 -17.10 8.23 -6.94
C VAL A 152 -17.88 8.36 -5.62
N LYS A 153 -19.21 8.36 -5.68
CA LYS A 153 -20.08 8.37 -4.48
C LYS A 153 -19.80 7.21 -3.54
N SER A 154 -19.63 6.00 -4.08
CA SER A 154 -19.31 4.81 -3.30
C SER A 154 -17.93 4.87 -2.65
N TRP A 155 -16.94 5.49 -3.30
CA TRP A 155 -15.62 5.71 -2.72
C TRP A 155 -15.70 6.71 -1.57
N TYR A 156 -16.41 7.83 -1.72
CA TYR A 156 -16.67 8.76 -0.61
C TYR A 156 -17.37 8.07 0.58
N LYS A 157 -18.38 7.25 0.32
CA LYS A 157 -19.02 6.45 1.37
C LYS A 157 -18.08 5.43 2.01
N TYR A 158 -17.16 4.85 1.24
CA TYR A 158 -16.18 3.91 1.77
C TYR A 158 -15.20 4.61 2.73
N ILE A 159 -14.70 5.80 2.38
CA ILE A 159 -13.80 6.54 3.30
C ILE A 159 -14.52 6.86 4.61
N GLU A 160 -15.84 7.11 4.57
CA GLU A 160 -16.72 7.31 5.73
C GLU A 160 -16.83 6.10 6.68
N SER A 161 -16.45 4.90 6.22
CA SER A 161 -16.40 3.72 7.09
C SER A 161 -15.26 3.80 8.12
N TYR A 162 -15.43 3.13 9.26
CA TYR A 162 -14.41 3.05 10.32
C TYR A 162 -13.18 2.25 9.88
N GLY A 163 -13.36 1.30 8.95
CA GLY A 163 -12.31 0.38 8.49
C GLY A 163 -11.44 0.90 7.35
N ALA A 164 -11.66 2.13 6.86
CA ALA A 164 -10.89 2.68 5.76
C ALA A 164 -9.45 2.99 6.17
N SER A 165 -8.48 2.39 5.48
CA SER A 165 -7.06 2.75 5.60
C SER A 165 -6.77 4.13 4.97
N ASP A 166 -7.54 4.52 3.95
CA ASP A 166 -7.53 5.90 3.44
C ASP A 166 -8.11 6.84 4.52
N ARG A 167 -7.22 7.52 5.24
CA ARG A 167 -7.55 8.43 6.35
C ARG A 167 -7.66 9.89 5.93
N THR A 168 -7.94 10.19 4.66
CA THR A 168 -8.20 11.56 4.17
C THR A 168 -9.27 12.31 4.97
N LYS A 169 -10.09 11.62 5.77
CA LYS A 169 -10.95 12.19 6.82
C LYS A 169 -10.25 13.04 7.89
N ARG A 170 -8.97 12.78 8.21
CA ARG A 170 -8.31 13.24 9.45
C ARG A 170 -7.50 14.53 9.32
N ARG A 171 -7.38 15.13 8.14
CA ARG A 171 -6.67 16.39 7.96
C ARG A 171 -7.54 17.38 7.20
N GLU A 172 -7.36 18.65 7.52
CA GLU A 172 -8.09 19.86 7.10
C GLU A 172 -8.13 20.13 5.58
N TYR A 173 -8.26 19.10 4.74
CA TYR A 173 -8.29 19.20 3.27
C TYR A 173 -9.67 19.62 2.71
N TYR A 174 -10.67 19.84 3.59
CA TYR A 174 -11.98 20.38 3.20
C TYR A 174 -12.06 21.92 3.35
N LYS A 175 -10.92 22.62 3.32
CA LYS A 175 -10.86 24.06 3.09
C LYS A 175 -10.31 24.31 1.69
N LEU A 176 -11.06 23.89 0.67
CA LEU A 176 -10.97 24.43 -0.68
C LEU A 176 -12.33 25.03 -1.02
#